data_AF-A0A9C7PJE6-F1
#
_entry.id   AF-A0A9C7PJE6-F1
#
_cell.length_a   1.000
_cell.length_b   1.000
_cell.length_c   1.000
_cell.angle_alpha   90.00
_cell.angle_beta   90.00
_cell.angle_gamma   90.00
#
_symmetry.space_group_name_H-M   'P 1'
#
loop_
_entity.id
_entity.type
_entity.pdbx_description
1 polymer ?
#
loop_
_entity_poly.entity_id
_entity_poly.type
_entity_poly.pdbx_seq_one_letter_code
_entity_poly.pdbx_strand_id
1 'polypeptide(L)' 'MWHDPFPKPSYLFAMVAGDLKPVSDVFTTLLGRVVDLNIWVEEKDLGYCDYAMSALKAAMLVGRAGVRP' A
#
# COMPACT_ATOMS: atom_id res chain seq x y z
N MET A 1 -8.71 -9.26 15.33
CA MET A 1 -8.76 -10.43 14.43
C MET A 1 -8.89 -9.92 13.01
N TRP A 2 -8.04 -10.36 12.08
CA TRP A 2 -8.07 -9.93 10.67
C TRP A 2 -8.80 -10.97 9.81
N HIS A 3 -9.58 -10.51 8.83
CA HIS A 3 -10.30 -11.37 7.88
C HIS A 3 -10.17 -10.80 6.47
N ASP A 4 -9.69 -11.62 5.53
CA ASP A 4 -9.60 -11.25 4.11
C ASP A 4 -10.80 -11.83 3.36
N PRO A 5 -11.67 -11.01 2.73
CA PRO A 5 -12.86 -11.49 2.05
C PRO A 5 -12.58 -12.17 0.69
N PHE A 6 -11.34 -12.14 0.18
CA PHE A 6 -10.99 -12.70 -1.11
C PHE A 6 -10.15 -14.00 -0.97
N PRO A 7 -10.60 -15.13 -1.55
CA PRO A 7 -9.81 -16.36 -1.55
C PRO A 7 -8.48 -16.18 -2.28
N LYS A 8 -7.39 -16.55 -1.61
CA LYS A 8 -6.02 -16.46 -2.15
C LYS A 8 -5.21 -17.71 -1.79
N PRO A 9 -4.25 -18.11 -2.64
CA PRO A 9 -3.33 -19.18 -2.32
C PRO A 9 -2.46 -18.82 -1.11
N SER A 10 -2.00 -19.83 -0.38
CA SER A 10 -1.29 -19.66 0.89
C SER A 10 0.02 -18.86 0.78
N TYR A 11 0.65 -18.82 -0.39
CA TYR A 11 1.88 -18.06 -0.61
C TYR A 11 1.68 -16.53 -0.54
N LEU A 12 0.44 -16.04 -0.58
CA LEU A 12 0.10 -14.62 -0.37
C LEU A 12 -0.24 -14.29 1.09
N PHE A 13 -0.12 -15.26 2.00
CA PHE A 13 -0.27 -14.97 3.43
C PHE A 13 0.91 -14.13 3.94
N ALA A 14 0.61 -13.08 4.69
CA ALA A 14 1.61 -12.21 5.32
C ALA A 14 1.18 -11.87 6.75
N MET A 15 2.15 -11.82 7.66
CA MET A 15 1.99 -11.36 9.05
C MET A 15 3.26 -10.63 9.48
N VAL A 16 3.09 -9.49 10.14
CA VAL A 16 4.19 -8.67 10.66
C VAL A 16 3.85 -8.29 12.11
N ALA A 17 4.82 -8.42 13.01
CA ALA A 17 4.68 -8.04 14.41
C ALA A 17 5.97 -7.34 14.87
N GLY A 18 5.84 -6.15 15.46
CA GLY A 18 6.95 -5.32 15.90
C GLY A 18 6.48 -3.90 16.23
N ASP A 19 7.35 -3.08 16.81
CA ASP A 19 7.11 -1.64 16.99
C ASP A 19 7.47 -0.90 15.70
N LEU A 20 6.47 -0.72 14.85
CA LEU A 20 6.61 -0.01 13.58
C LEU A 20 5.76 1.26 13.63
N LYS A 21 6.29 2.33 13.03
CA LYS A 21 5.59 3.59 12.86
C LYS A 21 5.01 3.66 11.44
N PRO A 22 3.75 4.08 11.28
CA PRO A 22 3.16 4.26 9.96
C PRO A 22 3.54 5.63 9.38
N VAL A 23 3.97 5.63 8.12
CA VAL A 23 3.93 6.82 7.24
C VAL A 23 2.66 6.69 6.40
N SER A 24 1.66 7.48 6.75
CA SER A 24 0.30 7.38 6.21
C SER A 24 0.00 8.46 5.19
N ASP A 25 -0.76 8.09 4.16
CA ASP A 25 -1.31 9.01 3.17
C ASP A 25 -2.60 8.39 2.59
N VAL A 26 -3.29 9.12 1.72
CA VAL A 26 -4.55 8.71 1.10
C VAL A 26 -4.42 8.80 -0.42
N PHE A 27 -5.06 7.86 -1.11
CA PHE A 27 -5.22 7.88 -2.56
C PHE A 27 -6.69 7.70 -2.95
N THR A 28 -7.20 8.64 -3.73
CA THR A 28 -8.54 8.54 -4.31
C THR A 28 -8.44 7.88 -5.68
N THR A 29 -9.03 6.70 -5.80
CA THR A 29 -9.11 5.99 -7.08
C THR A 29 -10.01 6.74 -8.07
N LEU A 30 -9.86 6.45 -9.37
CA LEU A 30 -10.70 7.03 -10.43
C LEU A 30 -12.20 6.76 -10.28
N LEU A 31 -12.57 5.72 -9.52
CA LEU A 31 -13.96 5.38 -9.20
C LEU A 31 -14.46 6.06 -7.92
N GLY A 32 -13.69 7.00 -7.37
CA GLY A 32 -14.03 7.74 -6.16
C GLY A 32 -13.82 6.96 -4.86
N ARG A 33 -13.35 5.72 -4.90
CA ARG A 33 -12.98 4.99 -3.67
C ARG A 33 -11.72 5.60 -3.08
N VAL A 34 -11.81 5.98 -1.81
CA VAL A 34 -10.68 6.41 -0.98
C VAL A 34 -9.95 5.17 -0.44
N VAL A 35 -8.64 5.14 -0.60
CA VAL A 35 -7.76 4.05 -0.16
C VAL A 35 -6.68 4.62 0.74
N ASP A 36 -6.58 4.09 1.95
CA ASP A 36 -5.51 4.42 2.89
C ASP A 36 -4.21 3.73 2.48
N LEU A 37 -3.13 4.50 2.38
CA LEU A 37 -1.79 4.02 2.10
C LEU A 37 -0.96 4.13 3.37
N ASN A 38 -0.30 3.04 3.76
CA ASN A 38 0.56 2.99 4.93
C ASN A 38 1.87 2.30 4.58
N ILE A 39 2.98 2.98 4.83
CA ILE A 39 4.33 2.40 4.80
C ILE A 39 4.78 2.26 6.24
N TRP A 40 5.04 1.02 6.66
CA TRP A 40 5.43 0.72 8.05
C TRP A 40 6.94 0.55 8.15
N VAL A 41 7.57 1.36 8.99
CA VAL A 41 9.03 1.36 9.18
C VAL A 41 9.40 1.47 10.66
N GLU A 42 10.65 1.19 11.00
CA GLU A 42 11.19 1.53 12.31
C GLU A 42 11.32 3.06 12.46
N GLU A 43 11.30 3.56 13.68
CA GLU A 43 11.31 5.01 13.98
C GLU A 43 12.50 5.75 13.34
N LYS A 44 13.67 5.11 13.28
CA LYS A 44 14.88 5.69 12.69
C LYS A 44 14.76 5.96 11.18
N ASP A 45 13.82 5.31 10.50
CA ASP A 45 13.70 5.30 9.03
C ASP A 45 12.53 6.17 8.52
N LEU A 46 11.80 6.85 9.41
CA LEU A 46 10.64 7.68 9.05
C LEU A 46 10.95 8.72 7.96
N GLY A 47 12.16 9.27 7.95
CA GLY A 47 12.59 10.29 6.98
C GLY A 47 12.88 9.78 5.56
N TYR A 48 12.83 8.46 5.31
CA TYR A 48 13.20 7.87 4.01
C TYR A 48 12.00 7.39 3.18
N CYS A 49 10.77 7.64 3.63
CA CYS A 49 9.57 7.04 3.03
C CYS A 49 8.94 7.86 1.89
N ASP A 50 9.36 9.11 1.65
CA ASP A 50 8.73 10.02 0.68
C ASP A 50 8.74 9.46 -0.75
N TYR A 51 9.88 8.89 -1.16
CA TYR A 51 10.01 8.28 -2.48
C TYR A 51 9.12 7.04 -2.62
N ALA A 52 9.06 6.19 -1.58
CA ALA A 52 8.25 4.99 -1.59
C ALA A 52 6.75 5.33 -1.66
N MET A 53 6.29 6.36 -0.94
CA MET A 53 4.89 6.81 -1.01
C MET A 53 4.55 7.37 -2.40
N SER A 54 5.44 8.18 -2.97
CA SER A 54 5.27 8.74 -4.31
C SER A 54 5.23 7.66 -5.39
N ALA A 55 6.12 6.67 -5.31
CA ALA A 55 6.17 5.54 -6.23
C ALA A 55 4.91 4.66 -6.13
N LEU A 56 4.41 4.41 -4.91
CA LEU A 56 3.19 3.65 -4.68
C LEU A 56 1.98 4.34 -5.33
N LYS A 57 1.80 5.65 -5.11
CA LYS A 57 0.73 6.44 -5.73
C LYS A 57 0.83 6.43 -7.27
N ALA A 58 2.04 6.56 -7.81
CA ALA A 58 2.27 6.49 -9.24
C ALA A 58 1.88 5.12 -9.82
N ALA A 59 2.26 4.01 -9.16
CA ALA A 59 1.89 2.66 -9.60
C ALA A 59 0.37 2.43 -9.59
N MET A 60 -0.33 2.96 -8.57
CA MET A 60 -1.80 2.88 -8.49
C MET A 60 -2.50 3.67 -9.60
N LEU A 61 -1.90 4.77 -10.05
CA LEU A 61 -2.39 5.53 -11.21
C LEU A 61 -2.11 4.78 -12.53
N VAL A 62 -0.92 4.19 -12.67
CA VAL A 62 -0.44 3.52 -13.89
C VAL A 62 -1.05 2.13 -14.09
N GLY A 63 -1.55 1.46 -13.05
CA GLY A 63 -2.14 0.12 -13.11
C GLY A 63 -3.31 -0.08 -14.10
N ARG A 64 -3.77 0.97 -14.78
CA ARG A 64 -4.73 0.91 -15.89
C ARG A 64 -4.15 1.07 -17.31
N ALA A 65 -2.88 1.42 -17.48
CA ALA A 65 -2.24 1.57 -18.80
C ALA A 65 -1.82 0.22 -19.44
N GLY A 66 -2.33 -0.91 -18.92
CA GLY A 66 -2.04 -2.27 -19.36
C GLY A 66 -3.04 -2.88 -20.35
N VAL A 67 -4.06 -2.14 -20.81
CA VAL A 67 -4.80 -2.50 -22.03
C VAL A 67 -4.27 -1.62 -23.15
N ARG A 68 -3.15 -2.04 -23.75
CA ARG A 68 -2.82 -1.59 -25.10
C ARG A 68 -3.83 -2.23 -26.06
N PRO A 69 -4.24 -1.55 -27.15
CA PRO A 69 -5.05 -2.16 -28.19
C PRO A 69 -4.35 -3.37 -28.82
#